data_AF-A0A7V4A1D4-F1
#
_entry.id   AF-A0A7V4A1D4-F1
#
_cell.length_a   1.000
_cell.length_b   1.000
_cell.length_c   1.000
_cell.angle_alpha   90.00
_cell.angle_beta   90.00
_cell.angle_gamma   90.00
#
_symmetry.space_group_name_H-M   'P 1'
#
loop_
_entity.id
_entity.type
_entity.pdbx_description
1 polymer ?
#
loop_
_entity_poly.entity_id
_entity_poly.type
_entity_poly.pdbx_seq_one_letter_code
_entity_poly.pdbx_strand_id
1 'polypeptide(L)' 'FRPATAGAWVEARAKEVNLSRRTATYQVEVVSEGKLVALFTGTVCRLGGDAFPGAGEGVPSGQNSGWEEEG' A
#
# COMPACT_ATOMS: atom_id res chain seq x y z
N PHE A 1 -2.72 -20.09 -13.73
CA PHE A 1 -3.51 -19.75 -12.53
C PHE A 1 -4.98 -20.06 -12.77
N ARG A 2 -5.78 -20.26 -11.71
CA ARG A 2 -7.23 -20.48 -11.85
C ARG A 2 -7.96 -19.13 -11.71
N PRO A 3 -8.90 -18.80 -12.60
CA PRO A 3 -9.65 -17.55 -12.48
C PRO A 3 -10.50 -17.56 -11.21
N ALA A 4 -10.55 -16.41 -10.53
CA ALA A 4 -11.48 -16.17 -9.43
C ALA A 4 -12.83 -15.71 -9.98
N THR A 5 -13.91 -16.07 -9.28
CA THR A 5 -15.26 -15.61 -9.62
C THR A 5 -15.46 -14.17 -9.14
N ALA A 6 -16.29 -13.40 -9.84
CA ALA A 6 -16.69 -12.07 -9.36
C ALA A 6 -17.34 -12.19 -7.97
N GLY A 7 -16.96 -11.28 -7.06
CA GLY A 7 -17.40 -11.31 -5.65
C GLY A 7 -16.63 -12.29 -4.76
N ALA A 8 -15.68 -13.06 -5.30
CA ALA A 8 -14.82 -13.91 -4.48
C ALA A 8 -13.89 -13.07 -3.59
N TRP A 9 -13.72 -13.53 -2.35
CA TRP A 9 -12.71 -12.99 -1.44
C TRP A 9 -11.32 -13.48 -1.85
N VAL A 10 -10.39 -12.54 -1.99
CA VAL A 10 -9.00 -12.82 -2.31
C VAL A 10 -8.08 -12.20 -1.26
N GLU A 11 -6.98 -12.88 -0.98
CA GLU A 11 -5.91 -12.41 -0.11
C GLU A 11 -4.65 -12.20 -0.93
N ALA A 12 -4.05 -11.01 -0.87
CA ALA A 12 -2.77 -10.71 -1.48
C ALA A 12 -1.65 -10.82 -0.44
N ARG A 13 -0.75 -11.78 -0.63
CA ARG A 13 0.40 -12.03 0.25
C ARG A 13 1.67 -11.54 -0.44
N ALA A 14 2.19 -10.42 0.04
CA ALA A 14 3.44 -9.86 -0.46
C ALA A 14 4.62 -10.43 0.34
N LYS A 15 5.56 -11.06 -0.36
CA LYS A 15 6.86 -11.44 0.18
C LYS A 15 7.93 -10.58 -0.46
N GLU A 16 8.74 -9.96 0.38
CA GLU A 16 9.92 -9.23 -0.05
C GLU A 16 10.91 -10.16 -0.76
N VAL A 17 11.37 -9.73 -1.93
CA VAL A 17 12.42 -10.42 -2.71
C VAL A 17 13.70 -9.58 -2.76
N ASN A 18 13.56 -8.25 -2.79
CA ASN A 18 14.70 -7.33 -2.75
C ASN A 18 14.32 -6.00 -2.10
N LEU A 19 15.18 -5.49 -1.23
CA LEU A 19 15.12 -4.13 -0.70
C LEU A 19 16.37 -3.37 -1.07
N SER A 20 16.16 -2.21 -1.69
CA SER A 20 17.20 -1.22 -1.91
C SER A 20 16.88 0.08 -1.17
N ARG A 21 17.80 1.05 -1.27
CA ARG A 21 17.61 2.39 -0.71
C ARG A 21 16.41 3.12 -1.31
N ARG A 22 16.11 2.91 -2.59
CA ARG A 22 15.09 3.69 -3.34
C ARG A 22 13.93 2.85 -3.82
N THR A 23 14.07 1.53 -3.87
CA THR A 23 13.05 0.64 -4.40
C THR A 23 12.94 -0.62 -3.55
N ALA A 24 11.79 -1.26 -3.63
CA ALA A 24 11.55 -2.58 -3.07
C ALA A 24 10.83 -3.43 -4.11
N THR A 25 11.23 -4.69 -4.25
CA THR A 25 10.59 -5.66 -5.13
C THR A 25 9.95 -6.76 -4.30
N TYR A 26 8.68 -7.02 -4.57
CA TYR A 26 7.87 -8.02 -3.88
C TYR A 26 7.37 -9.04 -4.88
N GLN A 27 7.39 -10.30 -4.48
CA GLN A 27 6.56 -11.34 -5.06
C GLN A 27 5.21 -11.30 -4.35
N VAL A 28 4.12 -11.16 -5.11
CA VAL A 28 2.76 -11.05 -4.57
C VAL A 28 1.95 -12.25 -5.04
N GLU A 29 1.61 -13.11 -4.10
CA GLU A 29 0.71 -14.23 -4.31
C GLU A 29 -0.72 -13.79 -4.02
N VAL A 30 -1.65 -14.04 -4.95
CA VAL A 30 -3.07 -13.82 -4.72
C VAL A 30 -3.76 -15.16 -4.54
N VAL A 31 -4.38 -15.36 -3.39
CA VAL A 31 -4.99 -16.61 -2.96
C VAL A 31 -6.49 -16.43 -2.75
N SER A 32 -7.30 -17.38 -3.21
CA SER A 32 -8.74 -17.46 -2.98
C SER A 32 -9.06 -18.87 -2.51
N GLU A 33 -9.76 -19.02 -1.38
CA GLU A 33 -10.14 -20.35 -0.84
C GLU A 33 -8.97 -21.35 -0.76
N GLY A 34 -7.80 -20.87 -0.35
CA GLY A 34 -6.57 -21.69 -0.26
C GLY A 34 -5.91 -22.03 -1.60
N LYS A 35 -6.41 -21.52 -2.73
CA LYS A 35 -5.86 -21.73 -4.08
C LYS A 35 -5.18 -20.48 -4.62
N LEU A 36 -4.02 -20.64 -5.24
CA LEU A 36 -3.32 -19.55 -5.93
C LEU A 36 -4.04 -19.18 -7.23
N VAL A 37 -4.55 -17.95 -7.30
CA VAL A 37 -5.31 -17.41 -8.44
C VAL A 37 -4.52 -16.39 -9.26
N ALA A 38 -3.44 -15.83 -8.72
CA ALA A 38 -2.47 -15.05 -9.48
C ALA A 38 -1.12 -14.97 -8.77
N LEU A 39 -0.08 -14.64 -9.53
CA LEU A 39 1.26 -14.34 -9.04
C LEU A 39 1.80 -13.15 -9.81
N PHE A 40 2.26 -12.13 -9.08
CA PHE A 40 2.84 -10.93 -9.66
C PHE A 40 4.21 -10.65 -9.02
N THR A 41 5.05 -9.93 -9.76
CA THR A 41 6.23 -9.27 -9.19
C THR A 41 6.02 -7.78 -9.32
N GLY A 42 6.01 -7.07 -8.20
CA GLY A 42 5.82 -5.63 -8.15
C GLY A 42 7.06 -4.92 -7.64
N THR A 43 7.46 -3.83 -8.27
CA THR A 43 8.49 -2.92 -7.75
C THR A 43 7.84 -1.63 -7.31
N VAL A 44 8.10 -1.22 -6.07
CA VAL A 44 7.67 0.06 -5.51
C VAL A 44 8.86 0.99 -5.35
N CYS A 45 8.65 2.28 -5.56
CA CYS A 45 9.64 3.32 -5.29
C CYS A 45 9.34 3.94 -3.93
N ARG A 46 10.38 4.09 -3.10
CA ARG A 46 10.27 4.85 -1.86
C ARG A 46 10.16 6.33 -2.22
N LEU A 47 9.09 6.95 -1.78
CA LEU A 47 8.93 8.39 -1.85
C LEU A 47 9.87 8.99 -0.79
N GLY A 48 10.81 9.83 -1.23
CA GLY A 48 11.65 10.61 -0.31
C GLY A 48 10.80 11.65 0.43
N GLY A 49 11.34 12.19 1.54
CA GLY A 49 10.62 13.14 2.41
C GLY A 49 10.00 14.35 1.70
N ASP A 50 10.57 14.77 0.57
CA ASP A 50 10.09 15.93 -0.20
C ASP A 50 9.13 15.57 -1.35
N ALA A 51 8.93 14.27 -1.64
CA ALA A 51 8.17 13.81 -2.80
C ALA A 51 6.65 13.69 -2.52
N PHE A 52 6.22 13.91 -1.28
CA PHE A 52 4.81 14.01 -0.90
C PHE A 52 4.56 15.35 -0.20
N PRO A 53 3.80 16.29 -0.79
CA PRO A 53 3.27 17.40 -0.03
C PRO A 53 2.33 16.83 1.05
N GLY A 54 2.80 16.82 2.30
CA GLY A 54 2.08 16.26 3.46
C GLY A 54 2.79 15.12 4.21
N ALA A 55 3.95 14.63 3.77
CA ALA A 55 4.71 13.61 4.50
C ALA A 55 5.76 14.16 5.49
N GLY A 56 5.97 15.48 5.51
CA GLY A 56 7.03 16.15 6.27
C GLY A 56 6.64 16.72 7.63
N GLU A 57 5.35 16.88 7.94
CA GLU A 57 4.92 17.36 9.25
C GLU A 57 4.08 16.28 9.92
N GLY A 58 4.71 15.55 10.84
CA GLY A 58 3.96 14.84 11.85
C GLY A 58 3.04 15.86 12.52
N VAL A 59 1.72 15.66 12.41
CA VAL A 59 0.73 16.47 13.10
C VAL A 59 1.14 16.49 14.58
N PRO A 60 1.48 17.65 15.17
CA PRO A 60 1.68 17.71 16.61
C PRO A 60 0.33 17.40 17.23
N SER A 61 0.28 16.32 18.00
CA SER A 61 -0.87 15.96 18.82
C SER A 61 -1.13 17.08 19.83
N GLY A 62 -2.00 18.03 19.46
CA GLY A 62 -2.35 19.16 20.30
C GLY A 62 -2.49 20.47 19.54
N GLN A 63 -3.54 20.60 18.74
CA GLN A 63 -4.23 21.88 18.53
C GLN A 63 -5.65 21.61 18.06
N ASN A 64 -6.60 22.21 18.78
CA ASN A 64 -8.04 22.10 18.58
C ASN A 64 -8.44 22.77 17.26
N SER A 65 -9.27 22.10 16.46
CA SER A 65 -9.88 22.70 15.27
C SER A 65 -11.04 23.60 15.69
N GLY A 66 -10.75 24.89 15.88
CA GLY A 66 -11.76 25.94 15.85
C GLY A 66 -12.15 26.22 14.41
N TRP A 67 -13.29 25.67 13.96
CA TRP A 67 -13.93 26.12 12.74
C TRP A 67 -14.73 27.38 13.07
N GLU A 68 -14.25 28.54 12.64
CA GLU A 68 -15.11 29.73 12.56
C GLU A 68 -15.92 29.64 11.26
N GLU A 69 -17.25 29.58 11.42
CA GLU A 69 -18.21 29.87 10.37
C GLU A 69 -18.09 31.34 9.96
N GLU A 70 -17.88 31.61 8.68
CA GLU A 70 -18.38 32.82 8.03
C GLU A 70 -19.35 32.34 6.94
N GLY A 71 -20.57 32.85 6.79
CA GLY A 71 -21.06 34.20 7.11
C GLY A 71 -21.47 34.86 5.80
#